data_AF-A0A4Y4DRX5-F1
#
_entry.id   AF-A0A4Y4DRX5-F1
#
_cell.length_a   1.000
_cell.length_b   1.000
_cell.length_c   1.000
_cell.angle_alpha   90.00
_cell.angle_beta   90.00
_cell.angle_gamma   90.00
#
_symmetry.space_group_name_H-M   'P 1'
#
loop_
_entity.id
_entity.type
_entity.pdbx_description
1 polymer ?
#
loop_
_entity_poly.entity_id
_entity_poly.type
_entity_poly.pdbx_seq_one_letter_code
_entity_poly.pdbx_strand_id
1 'polypeptide(L)'
;MSELSASALGLAIMAGVAYLWLRAVAGNRRAPALDRAKSHSFWCALIAFFASTSGQGTPLWSTEDAQTTAVGIWLAALGPALWMGAIYLIGSYSWPRELKSVRSASLEPRSLSTPMPRSLLATVAVIALLACGGLWFVYGQLGAAPTPALEIVTSQSTEYVDATGGRISGEQASGYFAVSIASVLLAALAASVAILRRPPLEGLSHHDNQVLRSVWLNRLLRMSGYLLAVILGSMSQYSAAASGNENTPAATNLLLLGISLLMFFWAPKAQFDAEAQSTQYSAFGRAREFQLAVVFVTTLTAILVFYITQVSWEHDIESDAWDSVAGRNAEPIMLSMMTVVLFYLAAGAGFALYAHLRAGKSRALPRMSRPLPAYVYAVAGIVSTCGIYLAFFPWQSADSHLLMASAEIPALVILTIILASLAAIWWARNCAVPWKINEREEIWCRQVMELRILRTSSAALLAMPSWAYDLGPVPMAAAVIVLCIPAMVVLEQPKASLPNWQAA
;
A
#
# COMPACT_ATOMS: atom_id res chain seq x y z
N MET A 1 -16.06 -14.34 21.42
CA MET A 1 -16.51 -13.82 20.11
C MET A 1 -16.34 -12.30 19.96
N SER A 2 -15.70 -11.61 20.92
CA SER A 2 -15.38 -10.18 20.89
C SER A 2 -14.08 -9.84 20.12
N GLU A 3 -13.38 -10.84 19.59
CA GLU A 3 -12.11 -10.68 18.86
C GLU A 3 -12.29 -10.90 17.35
N LEU A 4 -13.26 -10.22 16.75
CA LEU A 4 -12.99 -9.77 15.37
C LEU A 4 -11.92 -8.69 15.52
N SER A 5 -10.67 -9.12 15.44
CA SER A 5 -9.50 -8.27 15.69
C SER A 5 -9.63 -6.96 14.92
N ALA A 6 -9.14 -5.90 15.52
CA ALA A 6 -8.76 -4.65 14.87
C ALA A 6 -8.31 -4.83 13.40
N SER A 7 -7.44 -5.83 13.17
CA SER A 7 -6.91 -6.22 11.87
C SER A 7 -7.95 -6.84 10.93
N ALA A 8 -8.88 -7.66 11.43
CA ALA A 8 -9.99 -8.21 10.64
C ALA A 8 -10.96 -7.12 10.16
N LEU A 9 -11.26 -6.13 11.00
CA LEU A 9 -12.07 -4.97 10.59
C LEU A 9 -11.31 -4.11 9.57
N GLY A 10 -10.02 -3.85 9.79
CA GLY A 10 -9.17 -3.14 8.83
C GLY A 10 -9.10 -3.83 7.47
N LEU A 11 -8.91 -5.15 7.46
CA LEU A 11 -8.96 -6.00 6.27
C LEU A 11 -10.33 -5.94 5.59
N ALA A 12 -11.42 -6.00 6.34
CA ALA A 12 -12.78 -5.93 5.80
C ALA A 12 -13.08 -4.56 5.17
N ILE A 13 -12.67 -3.47 5.81
CA ILE A 13 -12.80 -2.11 5.29
C ILE A 13 -11.97 -1.97 4.02
N MET A 14 -10.71 -2.41 4.02
CA MET A 14 -9.83 -2.38 2.85
C MET A 14 -10.40 -3.20 1.70
N ALA A 15 -10.91 -4.41 1.98
CA ALA A 15 -11.57 -5.26 1.00
C ALA A 15 -12.85 -4.60 0.44
N GLY A 16 -13.64 -3.93 1.29
CA GLY A 16 -14.83 -3.18 0.90
C GLY A 16 -14.51 -2.00 -0.01
N VAL A 17 -13.51 -1.19 0.36
CA VAL A 17 -13.02 -0.06 -0.44
C VAL A 17 -12.46 -0.56 -1.78
N ALA A 18 -11.65 -1.62 -1.75
CA ALA A 18 -11.11 -2.27 -2.93
C ALA A 18 -12.22 -2.78 -3.88
N TYR A 19 -13.27 -3.40 -3.35
CA TYR A 19 -14.41 -3.88 -4.11
C TYR A 19 -15.22 -2.73 -4.73
N LEU A 20 -15.57 -1.71 -3.94
CA LEU A 20 -16.30 -0.53 -4.42
C LEU A 20 -15.49 0.21 -5.50
N TRP A 21 -14.18 0.27 -5.33
CA TRP A 21 -13.27 0.85 -6.31
C TRP A 21 -13.22 0.04 -7.61
N LEU A 22 -13.01 -1.27 -7.53
CA LEU A 22 -13.06 -2.17 -8.70
C LEU A 22 -14.37 -2.02 -9.45
N ARG A 23 -15.49 -1.92 -8.73
CA ARG A 23 -16.82 -1.72 -9.31
C ARG A 23 -16.97 -0.36 -9.99
N ALA A 24 -16.43 0.70 -9.38
CA ALA A 24 -16.44 2.05 -9.98
C ALA A 24 -15.59 2.12 -11.26
N VAL A 25 -14.41 1.50 -11.26
CA VAL A 25 -13.52 1.45 -12.43
C VAL A 25 -14.10 0.56 -13.54
N ALA A 26 -14.58 -0.64 -13.20
CA ALA A 26 -15.20 -1.57 -14.16
C ALA A 26 -16.51 -1.01 -14.75
N GLY A 27 -17.21 -0.14 -14.00
CA GLY A 27 -18.43 0.53 -14.44
C GLY A 27 -18.22 1.60 -15.51
N ASN A 28 -16.98 2.03 -15.77
CA ASN A 28 -16.70 3.09 -16.74
C ASN A 28 -16.73 2.56 -18.19
N ARG A 29 -17.94 2.30 -18.72
CA ARG A 29 -18.24 1.74 -20.05
C ARG A 29 -17.68 2.52 -21.25
N ARG A 30 -17.11 3.71 -21.01
CA ARG A 30 -16.59 4.60 -22.06
C ARG A 30 -15.14 4.32 -22.45
N ALA A 31 -14.39 3.57 -21.63
CA ALA A 31 -13.00 3.25 -21.93
C ALA A 31 -12.89 2.02 -22.86
N PRO A 32 -11.89 1.97 -23.76
CA PRO A 32 -11.62 0.80 -24.58
C PRO A 32 -11.55 -0.49 -23.75
N ALA A 33 -12.00 -1.61 -24.31
CA ALA A 33 -12.01 -2.90 -23.62
C ALA A 33 -10.61 -3.29 -23.08
N LEU A 34 -9.56 -2.96 -23.85
CA LEU A 34 -8.17 -3.23 -23.46
C LEU A 34 -7.73 -2.44 -22.23
N ASP A 35 -8.07 -1.15 -22.15
CA ASP A 35 -7.66 -0.30 -21.03
C ASP A 35 -8.39 -0.66 -19.74
N ARG A 36 -9.69 -0.97 -19.85
CA ARG A 36 -10.44 -1.54 -18.73
C ARG A 36 -9.81 -2.85 -18.28
N ALA A 37 -9.38 -3.68 -19.23
CA ALA A 37 -8.79 -4.95 -18.90
C ALA A 37 -7.43 -4.83 -18.19
N LYS A 38 -6.59 -3.90 -18.66
CA LYS A 38 -5.32 -3.52 -18.01
C LYS A 38 -5.55 -2.95 -16.62
N SER A 39 -6.57 -2.09 -16.46
CA SER A 39 -6.87 -1.45 -15.18
C SER A 39 -7.36 -2.46 -14.14
N HIS A 40 -8.36 -3.27 -14.45
CA HIS A 40 -8.88 -4.25 -13.50
C HIS A 40 -7.81 -5.27 -13.11
N SER A 41 -7.04 -5.77 -14.07
CA SER A 41 -5.94 -6.70 -13.77
C SER A 41 -4.87 -6.10 -12.86
N PHE A 42 -4.65 -4.79 -12.95
CA PHE A 42 -3.71 -4.07 -12.10
C PHE A 42 -4.27 -3.96 -10.69
N TRP A 43 -5.53 -3.56 -10.55
CA TRP A 43 -6.19 -3.44 -9.26
C TRP A 43 -6.33 -4.78 -8.55
N CYS A 44 -6.69 -5.86 -9.24
CA CYS A 44 -6.71 -7.20 -8.63
C CYS A 44 -5.35 -7.59 -8.06
N ALA A 45 -4.27 -7.37 -8.81
CA ALA A 45 -2.91 -7.66 -8.33
C ALA A 45 -2.52 -6.78 -7.14
N LEU A 46 -2.90 -5.50 -7.16
CA LEU A 46 -2.62 -4.57 -6.07
C LEU A 46 -3.38 -4.92 -4.78
N ILE A 47 -4.66 -5.27 -4.91
CA ILE A 47 -5.49 -5.69 -3.77
C ILE A 47 -4.98 -7.01 -3.21
N ALA A 48 -4.63 -7.96 -4.08
CA ALA A 48 -3.99 -9.21 -3.66
C ALA A 48 -2.71 -8.92 -2.87
N PHE A 49 -1.84 -8.05 -3.39
CA PHE A 49 -0.61 -7.65 -2.70
C PHE A 49 -0.88 -7.16 -1.27
N PHE A 50 -1.73 -6.15 -1.10
CA PHE A 50 -2.02 -5.60 0.23
C PHE A 50 -2.75 -6.59 1.15
N ALA A 51 -3.70 -7.37 0.64
CA ALA A 51 -4.41 -8.35 1.44
C ALA A 51 -3.49 -9.47 1.93
N SER A 52 -2.54 -9.90 1.09
CA SER A 52 -1.58 -10.94 1.44
C SER A 52 -0.45 -10.47 2.36
N THR A 53 -0.12 -9.17 2.39
CA THR A 53 0.95 -8.63 3.25
C THR A 53 0.46 -8.06 4.58
N SER A 54 -0.81 -7.63 4.66
CA SER A 54 -1.37 -7.03 5.88
C SER A 54 -1.55 -7.99 7.06
N GLY A 55 -1.47 -9.30 6.85
CA GLY A 55 -1.62 -10.31 7.90
C GLY A 55 -0.33 -10.69 8.66
N GLN A 56 0.83 -10.14 8.30
CA GLN A 56 2.14 -10.62 8.82
C GLN A 56 2.69 -9.83 10.02
N GLY A 57 1.84 -9.11 10.77
CA GLY A 57 2.30 -8.30 11.91
C GLY A 57 2.90 -9.11 13.07
N THR A 58 2.52 -10.37 13.22
CA THR A 58 2.99 -11.25 14.30
C THR A 58 3.94 -12.31 13.75
N PRO A 59 5.15 -12.49 14.31
CA PRO A 59 6.04 -13.55 13.87
C PRO A 59 5.35 -14.91 14.09
N LEU A 60 5.26 -15.76 13.07
CA LEU A 60 4.65 -17.10 13.15
C LEU A 60 5.23 -18.00 14.25
N TRP A 61 6.38 -17.60 14.79
CA TRP A 61 7.19 -18.31 15.75
C TRP A 61 7.24 -17.65 17.13
N SER A 62 6.73 -16.42 17.30
CA SER A 62 6.67 -15.73 18.58
C SER A 62 5.53 -16.29 19.44
N THR A 63 5.77 -16.44 20.74
CA THR A 63 4.77 -16.82 21.74
C THR A 63 4.51 -15.70 22.75
N GLU A 64 4.71 -14.43 22.36
CA GLU A 64 4.51 -13.26 23.22
C GLU A 64 3.11 -13.20 23.83
N ASP A 65 2.09 -13.67 23.10
CA ASP A 65 0.73 -13.77 23.61
C ASP A 65 0.41 -15.19 24.09
N ALA A 66 0.24 -15.35 25.41
CA ALA A 66 -0.32 -16.55 26.05
C ALA A 66 -1.72 -16.96 25.52
N GLN A 67 -2.35 -16.11 24.69
CA GLN A 67 -3.66 -16.33 24.08
C GLN A 67 -3.61 -16.76 22.60
N THR A 68 -2.42 -16.94 22.02
CA THR A 68 -2.30 -17.33 20.61
C THR A 68 -2.82 -18.76 20.40
N THR A 69 -4.06 -18.89 19.95
CA THR A 69 -4.64 -20.21 19.67
C THR A 69 -3.93 -20.87 18.48
N ALA A 70 -3.81 -22.20 18.51
CA ALA A 70 -3.23 -22.95 17.38
C ALA A 70 -3.92 -22.63 16.05
N VAL A 71 -5.24 -22.38 16.06
CA VAL A 71 -6.02 -21.96 14.89
C VAL A 71 -5.54 -20.61 14.35
N GLY A 72 -5.23 -19.65 15.23
CA GLY A 72 -4.68 -18.35 14.85
C GLY A 72 -3.35 -18.47 14.10
N ILE A 73 -2.46 -19.35 14.56
CA ILE A 73 -1.15 -19.59 13.92
C ILE A 73 -1.34 -20.21 12.53
N TRP A 74 -2.23 -21.20 12.39
CA TRP A 74 -2.55 -21.79 11.08
C TRP A 74 -3.16 -20.77 10.11
N LEU A 75 -4.05 -19.90 10.60
CA LEU A 75 -4.64 -18.82 9.79
C LEU A 75 -3.60 -17.78 9.39
N ALA A 76 -2.65 -17.44 10.26
CA ALA A 76 -1.55 -16.55 9.92
C ALA A 76 -0.62 -17.18 8.86
N ALA A 77 -0.32 -18.47 8.97
CA ALA A 77 0.50 -19.21 8.00
C ALA A 77 -0.16 -19.30 6.61
N LEU A 78 -1.46 -19.60 6.57
CA LEU A 78 -2.22 -19.76 5.32
C LEU A 78 -2.71 -18.42 4.74
N GLY A 79 -2.87 -17.40 5.57
CA GLY A 79 -3.52 -16.14 5.26
C GLY A 79 -3.02 -15.48 3.97
N PRO A 80 -1.70 -15.26 3.81
CA PRO A 80 -1.14 -14.66 2.60
C PRO A 80 -1.52 -15.41 1.31
N ALA A 81 -1.44 -16.74 1.33
CA ALA A 81 -1.77 -17.59 0.20
C ALA A 81 -3.28 -17.62 -0.10
N LEU A 82 -4.11 -17.67 0.94
CA LEU A 82 -5.57 -17.65 0.82
C LEU A 82 -6.05 -16.34 0.19
N TRP A 83 -5.54 -15.19 0.64
CA TRP A 83 -5.89 -13.89 0.06
C TRP A 83 -5.44 -13.77 -1.39
N MET A 84 -4.19 -14.16 -1.70
CA MET A 84 -3.67 -14.15 -3.07
C MET A 84 -4.54 -15.01 -3.98
N GLY A 85 -4.78 -16.27 -3.59
CA GLY A 85 -5.58 -17.22 -4.34
C GLY A 85 -7.02 -16.71 -4.55
N ALA A 86 -7.69 -16.30 -3.48
CA ALA A 86 -9.07 -15.81 -3.53
C ALA A 86 -9.23 -14.62 -4.47
N ILE A 87 -8.36 -13.60 -4.36
CA ILE A 87 -8.47 -12.38 -5.16
C ILE A 87 -8.15 -12.64 -6.64
N TYR A 88 -7.17 -13.48 -6.96
CA TYR A 88 -6.90 -13.84 -8.35
C TYR A 88 -8.00 -14.70 -8.97
N LEU A 89 -8.57 -15.64 -8.21
CA LEU A 89 -9.70 -16.44 -8.65
C LEU A 89 -10.94 -15.55 -8.87
N ILE A 90 -11.33 -14.74 -7.89
CA ILE A 90 -12.44 -13.78 -8.02
C ILE A 90 -12.17 -12.80 -9.17
N GLY A 91 -10.96 -12.26 -9.27
CA GLY A 91 -10.53 -11.36 -10.33
C GLY A 91 -10.69 -11.96 -11.72
N SER A 92 -10.41 -13.26 -11.86
CA SER A 92 -10.55 -13.97 -13.14
C SER A 92 -12.01 -14.13 -13.59
N TYR A 93 -12.95 -14.24 -12.64
CA TYR A 93 -14.39 -14.44 -12.91
C TYR A 93 -15.23 -13.15 -12.85
N SER A 94 -14.76 -12.11 -12.16
CA SER A 94 -15.49 -10.85 -11.93
C SER A 94 -15.42 -9.84 -13.09
N TRP A 95 -14.92 -10.26 -14.25
CA TRP A 95 -14.78 -9.35 -15.38
C TRP A 95 -16.12 -8.81 -15.88
N PRO A 96 -16.20 -7.53 -16.30
CA PRO A 96 -17.37 -7.03 -16.97
C PRO A 96 -17.57 -7.83 -18.28
N ARG A 97 -18.68 -8.59 -18.33
CA ARG A 97 -19.16 -9.24 -19.56
C ARG A 97 -19.81 -8.16 -20.42
N GLU A 98 -19.15 -7.74 -21.49
CA GLU A 98 -19.82 -6.93 -22.52
C GLU A 98 -20.66 -7.87 -23.38
N LEU A 99 -21.97 -7.81 -23.20
CA LEU A 99 -22.93 -8.54 -24.01
C LEU A 99 -23.03 -7.88 -25.40
N LYS A 100 -22.07 -8.10 -26.29
CA LYS A 100 -22.29 -7.93 -27.74
C LYS A 100 -21.59 -9.04 -28.51
N SER A 101 -22.41 -10.03 -28.88
CA SER A 101 -22.01 -11.21 -29.65
C SER A 101 -21.53 -10.83 -31.05
N VAL A 102 -20.22 -10.66 -31.24
CA VAL A 102 -19.60 -10.96 -32.52
C VAL A 102 -18.95 -12.32 -32.37
N ARG A 103 -19.59 -13.34 -32.93
CA ARG A 103 -19.20 -14.74 -32.80
C ARG A 103 -17.96 -15.00 -33.66
N SER A 104 -16.78 -14.57 -33.22
CA SER A 104 -15.52 -14.94 -33.85
C SER A 104 -15.06 -16.29 -33.28
N ALA A 105 -15.27 -17.36 -34.04
CA ALA A 105 -14.66 -18.66 -33.72
C ALA A 105 -13.16 -18.59 -34.05
N SER A 106 -12.31 -18.46 -33.04
CA SER A 106 -10.86 -18.59 -33.21
C SER A 106 -10.50 -20.07 -33.29
N LEU A 107 -9.85 -20.47 -34.39
CA LEU A 107 -9.42 -21.84 -34.68
C LEU A 107 -7.96 -22.11 -34.25
N GLU A 108 -7.29 -21.17 -33.56
CA GLU A 108 -5.91 -21.38 -33.13
C GLU A 108 -5.81 -22.35 -31.94
N PRO A 109 -4.88 -23.31 -31.99
CA PRO A 109 -4.69 -24.29 -30.92
C PRO A 109 -4.29 -23.58 -29.62
N ARG A 110 -5.04 -23.86 -28.55
CA ARG A 110 -4.79 -23.34 -27.20
C ARG A 110 -3.53 -23.99 -26.63
N SER A 111 -2.37 -23.37 -26.82
CA SER A 111 -1.16 -23.80 -26.11
C SER A 111 -1.19 -23.28 -24.67
N LEU A 112 -1.13 -24.20 -23.72
CA LEU A 112 -1.10 -23.90 -22.28
C LEU A 112 0.27 -23.36 -21.82
N SER A 113 1.31 -23.49 -22.65
CA SER A 113 2.70 -23.18 -22.29
C SER A 113 3.25 -21.91 -22.93
N THR A 114 2.62 -21.37 -23.98
CA THR A 114 3.10 -20.18 -24.70
C THR A 114 3.07 -18.86 -23.91
N PRO A 115 2.11 -18.58 -23.00
CA PRO A 115 2.08 -17.28 -22.32
C PRO A 115 2.95 -17.20 -21.05
N MET A 116 3.67 -18.27 -20.69
CA MET A 116 4.36 -18.36 -19.41
C MET A 116 5.73 -17.67 -19.43
N PRO A 117 6.01 -16.69 -18.55
CA PRO A 117 7.28 -15.97 -18.52
C PRO A 117 8.38 -16.84 -17.90
N ARG A 118 9.08 -17.62 -18.73
CA ARG A 118 10.05 -18.65 -18.31
C ARG A 118 11.15 -18.14 -17.36
N SER A 119 11.70 -16.95 -17.61
CA SER A 119 12.75 -16.38 -16.77
C SER A 119 12.24 -16.08 -15.36
N LEU A 120 11.07 -15.44 -15.26
CA LEU A 120 10.46 -15.15 -13.97
C LEU A 120 10.04 -16.43 -13.24
N LEU A 121 9.49 -17.41 -13.96
CA LEU A 121 9.16 -18.71 -13.38
C LEU A 121 10.42 -19.39 -12.80
N ALA A 122 11.53 -19.37 -13.52
CA ALA A 122 12.80 -19.91 -13.03
C ALA A 122 13.27 -19.17 -11.76
N THR A 123 13.19 -17.84 -11.72
CA THR A 123 13.54 -17.07 -10.52
C THR A 123 12.65 -17.42 -9.33
N VAL A 124 11.32 -17.51 -9.53
CA VAL A 124 10.39 -17.91 -8.48
C VAL A 124 10.66 -19.34 -8.00
N ALA A 125 11.00 -20.25 -8.92
CA ALA A 125 11.38 -21.62 -8.57
C ALA A 125 12.67 -21.65 -7.73
N VAL A 126 13.68 -20.85 -8.08
CA VAL A 126 14.90 -20.72 -7.27
C VAL A 126 14.58 -20.19 -5.87
N ILE A 127 13.75 -19.14 -5.75
CA ILE A 127 13.34 -18.62 -4.44
C ILE A 127 12.56 -19.68 -3.64
N ALA A 128 11.67 -20.44 -4.29
CA ALA A 128 10.94 -21.53 -3.65
C ALA A 128 11.90 -22.62 -3.13
N LEU A 129 12.91 -22.99 -3.91
CA LEU A 129 13.94 -23.95 -3.48
C LEU A 129 14.77 -23.41 -2.31
N LEU A 130 15.14 -22.13 -2.33
CA LEU A 130 15.83 -21.49 -1.21
C LEU A 130 14.95 -21.45 0.04
N ALA A 131 13.66 -21.15 -0.09
CA ALA A 131 12.70 -21.19 1.02
C ALA A 131 12.59 -22.62 1.60
N CYS A 132 12.45 -23.65 0.76
CA CYS A 132 12.47 -25.03 1.21
C CYS A 132 13.78 -25.42 1.90
N GLY A 133 14.93 -24.96 1.37
CA GLY A 133 16.24 -25.16 2.01
C GLY A 133 16.35 -24.44 3.36
N GLY A 134 15.72 -23.27 3.50
CA GLY A 134 15.61 -22.51 4.73
C GLY A 134 15.00 -23.30 5.90
N LEU A 135 14.06 -24.21 5.61
CA LEU A 135 13.43 -25.07 6.62
C LEU A 135 14.46 -25.91 7.39
N TRP A 136 15.54 -26.34 6.73
CA TRP A 136 16.61 -27.11 7.36
C TRP A 136 17.29 -26.33 8.50
N PHE A 137 17.50 -25.03 8.31
CA PHE A 137 18.13 -24.17 9.31
C PHE A 137 17.20 -23.86 10.49
N VAL A 138 15.88 -23.87 10.26
CA VAL A 138 14.87 -23.66 11.29
C VAL A 138 14.68 -24.93 12.13
N TYR A 139 14.60 -26.09 11.49
CA TYR A 139 14.22 -27.36 12.12
C TYR A 139 15.08 -27.74 13.33
N GLY A 140 16.40 -27.50 13.25
CA GLY A 140 17.35 -27.88 14.30
C GLY A 140 17.38 -26.97 15.52
N GLN A 141 16.61 -25.89 15.54
CA GLN A 141 16.67 -24.90 16.62
C GLN A 141 15.74 -25.25 17.78
N LEU A 142 16.25 -25.13 19.00
CA LEU A 142 15.45 -25.32 20.21
C LEU A 142 14.50 -24.13 20.43
N GLY A 143 13.33 -24.40 20.99
CA GLY A 143 12.41 -23.38 21.46
C GLY A 143 12.94 -22.67 22.70
N ALA A 144 12.39 -21.51 23.02
CA ALA A 144 12.72 -20.72 24.20
C ALA A 144 11.41 -20.36 24.90
N ALA A 145 11.30 -20.62 26.19
CA ALA A 145 10.13 -20.17 26.95
C ALA A 145 10.16 -18.63 27.09
N PRO A 146 9.00 -17.97 27.11
CA PRO A 146 8.95 -16.53 27.40
C PRO A 146 9.55 -16.28 28.79
N THR A 147 10.42 -15.29 28.92
CA THR A 147 10.90 -14.85 30.23
C THR A 147 10.02 -13.70 30.70
N PRO A 148 9.51 -13.72 31.95
CA PRO A 148 8.79 -12.58 32.47
C PRO A 148 9.73 -11.39 32.64
N ALA A 149 9.18 -10.19 32.64
CA ALA A 149 9.93 -9.01 33.08
C ALA A 149 10.34 -9.20 34.54
N LEU A 150 11.62 -8.95 34.84
CA LEU A 150 12.20 -9.11 36.16
C LEU A 150 12.73 -7.77 36.64
N GLU A 151 12.34 -7.37 37.84
CA GLU A 151 12.98 -6.26 38.56
C GLU A 151 14.07 -6.83 39.47
N ILE A 152 15.31 -6.63 39.09
CA ILE A 152 16.50 -7.03 39.84
C ILE A 152 16.94 -5.84 40.69
N VAL A 153 16.52 -5.84 41.96
CA VAL A 153 16.98 -4.84 42.93
C VAL A 153 18.31 -5.29 43.54
N THR A 154 19.39 -4.58 43.24
CA THR A 154 20.70 -4.74 43.91
C THR A 154 20.91 -3.64 44.96
N SER A 155 21.93 -3.79 45.81
CA SER A 155 22.26 -2.78 46.83
C SER A 155 22.74 -1.43 46.26
N GLN A 156 23.02 -1.35 44.96
CA GLN A 156 23.55 -0.15 44.29
C GLN A 156 22.70 0.36 43.13
N SER A 157 21.85 -0.50 42.54
CA SER A 157 20.99 -0.15 41.41
C SER A 157 19.75 -1.05 41.34
N THR A 158 18.70 -0.57 40.68
CA THR A 158 17.58 -1.40 40.23
C THR A 158 17.74 -1.61 38.73
N GLU A 159 17.86 -2.85 38.30
CA GLU A 159 17.96 -3.27 36.91
C GLU A 159 16.66 -3.97 36.52
N TYR A 160 15.96 -3.47 35.51
CA TYR A 160 14.80 -4.15 34.95
C TYR A 160 15.25 -4.95 33.73
N VAL A 161 15.00 -6.25 33.74
CA VAL A 161 15.18 -7.13 32.58
C VAL A 161 13.82 -7.28 31.93
N ASP A 162 13.70 -6.82 30.68
CA ASP A 162 12.44 -6.91 29.94
C ASP A 162 11.96 -8.35 29.77
N ALA A 163 10.64 -8.47 29.64
CA ALA A 163 10.05 -9.73 29.24
C ALA A 163 10.55 -10.06 27.83
N THR A 164 11.19 -11.22 27.65
CA THR A 164 11.51 -11.68 26.30
C THR A 164 10.41 -12.58 25.81
N GLY A 165 9.93 -12.29 24.60
CA GLY A 165 9.00 -13.14 23.88
C GLY A 165 9.54 -14.56 23.77
N GLY A 166 8.70 -15.53 24.11
CA GLY A 166 9.05 -16.93 23.90
C GLY A 166 9.06 -17.26 22.40
N ARG A 167 9.72 -18.37 22.06
CA ARG A 167 9.76 -18.92 20.70
C ARG A 167 9.34 -20.38 20.72
N ILE A 168 8.49 -20.76 19.78
CA ILE A 168 8.15 -22.17 19.56
C ILE A 168 9.37 -22.97 19.08
N SER A 169 9.36 -24.29 19.29
CA SER A 169 10.43 -25.16 18.79
C SER A 169 10.62 -25.07 17.27
N GLY A 170 11.85 -25.30 16.79
CA GLY A 170 12.19 -25.31 15.37
C GLY A 170 11.41 -26.35 14.57
N GLU A 171 11.13 -27.50 15.17
CA GLU A 171 10.26 -28.54 14.59
C GLU A 171 8.87 -27.96 14.27
N GLN A 172 8.22 -27.31 15.25
CA GLN A 172 6.90 -26.70 15.06
C GLN A 172 6.95 -25.52 14.08
N ALA A 173 7.92 -24.61 14.23
CA ALA A 173 8.10 -23.46 13.35
C ALA A 173 8.29 -23.89 11.89
N SER A 174 9.14 -24.89 11.65
CA SER A 174 9.40 -25.42 10.30
C SER A 174 8.13 -26.01 9.67
N GLY A 175 7.26 -26.66 10.46
CA GLY A 175 5.97 -27.15 10.00
C GLY A 175 5.06 -26.02 9.51
N TYR A 176 4.97 -24.92 10.26
CA TYR A 176 4.20 -23.74 9.86
C TYR A 176 4.77 -23.09 8.61
N PHE A 177 6.10 -22.91 8.53
CA PHE A 177 6.74 -22.37 7.34
C PHE A 177 6.57 -23.26 6.11
N ALA A 178 6.66 -24.59 6.26
CA ALA A 178 6.44 -25.55 5.18
C ALA A 178 5.01 -25.42 4.63
N VAL A 179 4.01 -25.28 5.50
CA VAL A 179 2.61 -25.06 5.08
C VAL A 179 2.42 -23.69 4.42
N SER A 180 3.08 -22.64 4.92
CA SER A 180 3.09 -21.31 4.26
C SER A 180 3.67 -21.40 2.84
N ILE A 181 4.80 -22.07 2.65
CA ILE A 181 5.43 -22.26 1.33
C ILE A 181 4.50 -23.07 0.42
N ALA A 182 4.02 -24.22 0.90
CA ALA A 182 3.15 -25.10 0.11
C ALA A 182 1.85 -24.40 -0.30
N SER A 183 1.23 -23.65 0.61
CA SER A 183 0.00 -22.92 0.32
C SER A 183 0.20 -21.81 -0.72
N VAL A 184 1.30 -21.04 -0.66
CA VAL A 184 1.64 -20.04 -1.68
C VAL A 184 1.82 -20.68 -3.05
N LEU A 185 2.55 -21.80 -3.13
CA LEU A 185 2.77 -22.52 -4.39
C LEU A 185 1.46 -23.10 -4.96
N LEU A 186 0.61 -23.68 -4.11
CA LEU A 186 -0.70 -24.21 -4.51
C LEU A 186 -1.64 -23.09 -4.98
N ALA A 187 -1.68 -21.97 -4.27
CA ALA A 187 -2.48 -20.80 -4.66
C ALA A 187 -2.00 -20.22 -6.00
N ALA A 188 -0.68 -20.10 -6.20
CA ALA A 188 -0.10 -19.65 -7.46
C ALA A 188 -0.41 -20.61 -8.61
N LEU A 189 -0.36 -21.92 -8.38
CA LEU A 189 -0.72 -22.93 -9.38
C LEU A 189 -2.21 -22.84 -9.74
N ALA A 190 -3.10 -22.80 -8.74
CA ALA A 190 -4.54 -22.71 -8.95
C ALA A 190 -4.93 -21.43 -9.72
N ALA A 191 -4.38 -20.28 -9.32
CA ALA A 191 -4.58 -19.00 -10.00
C ALA A 191 -4.00 -19.02 -11.42
N SER A 192 -2.83 -19.61 -11.63
CA SER A 192 -2.25 -19.77 -12.99
C SER A 192 -3.15 -20.60 -13.89
N VAL A 193 -3.66 -21.72 -13.39
CA VAL A 193 -4.62 -22.57 -14.12
C VAL A 193 -5.89 -21.80 -14.44
N ALA A 194 -6.44 -21.03 -13.50
CA ALA A 194 -7.62 -20.20 -13.73
C ALA A 194 -7.38 -19.13 -14.81
N ILE A 195 -6.22 -18.45 -14.78
CA ILE A 195 -5.84 -17.45 -15.80
C ILE A 195 -5.69 -18.10 -17.18
N LEU A 196 -5.06 -19.27 -17.26
CA LEU A 196 -4.85 -20.00 -18.51
C LEU A 196 -6.16 -20.54 -19.09
N ARG A 197 -7.07 -21.03 -18.24
CA ARG A 197 -8.38 -21.58 -18.64
C ARG A 197 -9.43 -20.51 -18.91
N ARG A 198 -9.17 -19.26 -18.54
CA ARG A 198 -10.10 -18.15 -18.72
C ARG A 198 -10.51 -17.98 -20.19
N PRO A 199 -11.82 -17.86 -20.50
CA PRO A 199 -12.29 -17.56 -21.84
C PRO A 199 -11.67 -16.26 -22.40
N PRO A 200 -11.44 -16.17 -23.72
CA PRO A 200 -10.99 -14.92 -24.33
C PRO A 200 -12.06 -13.83 -24.12
N LEU A 201 -11.59 -12.59 -23.93
CA LEU A 201 -12.47 -11.45 -23.80
C LEU A 201 -13.05 -11.04 -25.14
N GLU A 202 -14.36 -10.83 -25.16
CA GLU A 202 -15.07 -10.25 -26.30
C GLU A 202 -14.57 -8.81 -26.54
N GLY A 203 -14.35 -8.44 -27.80
CA GLY A 203 -13.86 -7.12 -28.19
C GLY A 203 -12.34 -6.92 -28.14
N LEU A 204 -11.55 -7.95 -27.80
CA LEU A 204 -10.08 -7.92 -27.89
C LEU A 204 -9.57 -8.87 -28.97
N SER A 205 -8.46 -8.50 -29.62
CA SER A 205 -7.75 -9.39 -30.53
C SER A 205 -7.24 -10.63 -29.80
N HIS A 206 -6.93 -11.70 -30.54
CA HIS A 206 -6.35 -12.90 -29.95
C HIS A 206 -4.99 -12.62 -29.32
N HIS A 207 -4.16 -11.81 -29.99
CA HIS A 207 -2.87 -11.35 -29.49
C HIS A 207 -3.01 -10.58 -28.18
N ASP A 208 -3.90 -9.58 -28.12
CA ASP A 208 -4.13 -8.81 -26.89
C ASP A 208 -4.61 -9.68 -25.72
N ASN A 209 -5.43 -10.69 -25.99
CA ASN A 209 -5.85 -11.67 -24.98
C ASN A 209 -4.67 -12.50 -24.46
N GLN A 210 -3.75 -12.92 -25.34
CA GLN A 210 -2.54 -13.65 -24.93
C GLN A 210 -1.60 -12.75 -24.12
N VAL A 211 -1.39 -11.51 -24.56
CA VAL A 211 -0.60 -10.51 -23.84
C VAL A 211 -1.23 -10.21 -22.48
N LEU A 212 -2.56 -10.12 -22.38
CA LEU A 212 -3.22 -9.94 -21.10
C LEU A 212 -2.98 -11.12 -20.16
N ARG A 213 -3.09 -12.36 -20.64
CA ARG A 213 -2.79 -13.56 -19.84
C ARG A 213 -1.33 -13.56 -19.36
N SER A 214 -0.38 -13.21 -20.22
CA SER A 214 1.04 -13.16 -19.84
C SER A 214 1.31 -12.08 -18.79
N VAL A 215 0.66 -10.91 -18.89
CA VAL A 215 0.72 -9.84 -17.88
C VAL A 215 0.15 -10.31 -16.54
N TRP A 216 -0.99 -11.02 -16.53
CA TRP A 216 -1.56 -11.60 -15.31
C TRP A 216 -0.64 -12.62 -14.65
N LEU A 217 -0.13 -13.57 -15.43
CA LEU A 217 0.81 -14.59 -14.94
C LEU A 217 2.10 -13.95 -14.41
N ASN A 218 2.62 -12.94 -15.10
CA ASN A 218 3.80 -12.21 -14.67
C ASN A 218 3.56 -11.50 -13.32
N ARG A 219 2.41 -10.85 -13.12
CA ARG A 219 2.07 -10.23 -11.83
C ARG A 219 1.89 -11.26 -10.71
N LEU A 220 1.19 -12.36 -11.00
CA LEU A 220 0.99 -13.45 -10.04
C LEU A 220 2.32 -14.07 -9.60
N LEU A 221 3.22 -14.36 -10.54
CA LEU A 221 4.53 -14.94 -10.26
C LEU A 221 5.42 -13.97 -9.47
N ARG A 222 5.41 -12.67 -9.80
CA ARG A 222 6.12 -11.66 -9.00
C ARG A 222 5.63 -11.61 -7.56
N MET A 223 4.32 -11.62 -7.36
CA MET A 223 3.73 -11.63 -6.02
C MET A 223 4.04 -12.92 -5.27
N SER A 224 3.96 -14.08 -5.93
CA SER A 224 4.30 -15.37 -5.33
C SER A 224 5.78 -15.42 -4.93
N GLY A 225 6.67 -14.93 -5.79
CA GLY A 225 8.10 -14.81 -5.51
C GLY A 225 8.40 -13.87 -4.34
N TYR A 226 7.69 -12.74 -4.26
CA TYR A 226 7.77 -11.83 -3.12
C TYR A 226 7.32 -12.51 -1.82
N LEU A 227 6.16 -13.18 -1.81
CA LEU A 227 5.67 -13.87 -0.60
C LEU A 227 6.63 -14.97 -0.14
N LEU A 228 7.20 -15.76 -1.08
CA LEU A 228 8.22 -16.77 -0.76
C LEU A 228 9.49 -16.14 -0.21
N ALA A 229 9.93 -15.00 -0.77
CA ALA A 229 11.08 -14.27 -0.25
C ALA A 229 10.80 -13.79 1.18
N VAL A 230 9.64 -13.20 1.45
CA VAL A 230 9.25 -12.76 2.80
C VAL A 230 9.25 -13.94 3.79
N ILE A 231 8.69 -15.10 3.42
CA ILE A 231 8.74 -16.31 4.25
C ILE A 231 10.20 -16.73 4.54
N LEU A 232 11.08 -16.69 3.53
CA LEU A 232 12.52 -16.92 3.71
C LEU A 232 13.15 -15.91 4.68
N GLY A 233 12.78 -14.64 4.57
CA GLY A 233 13.15 -13.59 5.50
C GLY A 233 12.77 -13.90 6.95
N SER A 234 11.52 -14.32 7.18
CA SER A 234 11.03 -14.71 8.49
C SER A 234 11.76 -15.92 9.07
N MET A 235 12.17 -16.89 8.24
CA MET A 235 12.99 -18.03 8.66
C MET A 235 14.41 -17.60 9.07
N SER A 236 15.00 -16.65 8.35
CA SER A 236 16.29 -16.07 8.72
C SER A 236 16.21 -15.27 10.02
N GLN A 237 15.14 -14.49 10.23
CA GLN A 237 14.90 -13.79 11.49
C GLN A 237 14.73 -14.76 12.67
N TYR A 238 13.97 -15.85 12.48
CA TYR A 238 13.85 -16.91 13.48
C TYR A 238 15.23 -17.51 13.83
N SER A 239 16.05 -17.79 12.83
CA SER A 239 17.40 -18.36 13.03
C SER A 239 18.36 -17.38 13.69
N ALA A 240 18.23 -16.08 13.41
CA ALA A 240 19.00 -15.02 14.04
C ALA A 240 18.65 -14.88 15.52
N ALA A 241 17.34 -14.85 15.84
CA ALA A 241 16.85 -14.87 17.21
C ALA A 241 17.30 -16.14 17.95
N ALA A 242 17.39 -17.27 17.25
CA ALA A 242 17.89 -18.51 17.83
C ALA A 242 19.38 -18.51 18.19
N SER A 243 20.19 -17.80 17.41
CA SER A 243 21.65 -17.73 17.57
C SER A 243 22.14 -16.53 18.37
N GLY A 244 21.26 -15.58 18.73
CA GLY A 244 21.64 -14.31 19.36
C GLY A 244 22.45 -13.40 18.43
N ASN A 245 22.36 -13.61 17.10
CA ASN A 245 23.15 -12.86 16.12
C ASN A 245 22.33 -11.69 15.54
N GLU A 246 22.50 -10.52 16.15
CA GLU A 246 21.81 -9.26 15.82
C GLU A 246 22.14 -8.69 14.43
N ASN A 247 23.22 -9.14 13.77
CA ASN A 247 23.61 -8.64 12.45
C ASN A 247 22.88 -9.34 11.29
N THR A 248 22.39 -10.56 11.52
CA THR A 248 21.73 -11.40 10.50
C THR A 248 20.39 -10.80 10.00
N PRO A 249 19.53 -10.22 10.85
CA PRO A 249 18.28 -9.58 10.44
C PRO A 249 18.52 -8.42 9.45
N ALA A 250 19.51 -7.57 9.69
CA ALA A 250 19.79 -6.41 8.84
C ALA A 250 20.19 -6.81 7.40
N ALA A 251 21.13 -7.76 7.26
CA ALA A 251 21.55 -8.26 5.96
C ALA A 251 20.40 -8.97 5.21
N THR A 252 19.59 -9.73 5.94
CA THR A 252 18.41 -10.41 5.38
C THR A 252 17.36 -9.40 4.92
N ASN A 253 17.08 -8.36 5.71
CA ASN A 253 16.13 -7.30 5.38
C ASN A 253 16.58 -6.51 4.13
N LEU A 254 17.88 -6.22 4.00
CA LEU A 254 18.43 -5.60 2.78
C LEU A 254 18.30 -6.52 1.55
N LEU A 255 18.54 -7.82 1.71
CA LEU A 255 18.36 -8.79 0.63
C LEU A 255 16.89 -8.93 0.22
N LEU A 256 15.97 -8.97 1.18
CA LEU A 256 14.52 -8.94 0.96
C LEU A 256 14.11 -7.68 0.21
N LEU A 257 14.62 -6.52 0.61
CA LEU A 257 14.38 -5.26 -0.08
C LEU A 257 14.90 -5.34 -1.51
N GLY A 258 16.11 -5.86 -1.73
CA GLY A 258 16.69 -6.07 -3.06
C GLY A 258 15.82 -6.98 -3.95
N ILE A 259 15.36 -8.12 -3.42
CA ILE A 259 14.45 -9.03 -4.12
C ILE A 259 13.11 -8.34 -4.41
N SER A 260 12.58 -7.58 -3.46
CA SER A 260 11.32 -6.86 -3.59
C SER A 260 11.40 -5.81 -4.69
N LEU A 261 12.47 -5.02 -4.74
CA LEU A 261 12.74 -4.05 -5.80
C LEU A 261 12.90 -4.76 -7.15
N LEU A 262 13.67 -5.85 -7.20
CA LEU A 262 13.86 -6.64 -8.41
C LEU A 262 12.53 -7.19 -8.94
N MET A 263 11.67 -7.74 -8.08
CA MET A 263 10.34 -8.20 -8.46
C MET A 263 9.45 -7.04 -8.88
N PHE A 264 9.51 -5.90 -8.20
CA PHE A 264 8.72 -4.72 -8.55
C PHE A 264 9.07 -4.21 -9.96
N PHE A 265 10.36 -4.10 -10.28
CA PHE A 265 10.85 -3.60 -11.57
C PHE A 265 10.88 -4.65 -12.69
N TRP A 266 10.55 -5.92 -12.41
CA TRP A 266 10.49 -6.97 -13.42
C TRP A 266 9.29 -6.79 -14.35
N ALA A 267 9.43 -5.93 -15.36
CA ALA A 267 8.39 -5.64 -16.32
C ALA A 267 8.15 -6.81 -17.30
N PRO A 268 6.89 -7.12 -17.66
CA PRO A 268 6.63 -8.05 -18.74
C PRO A 268 7.11 -7.45 -20.06
N LYS A 269 7.74 -8.27 -20.92
CA LYS A 269 7.99 -7.93 -22.33
C LYS A 269 6.68 -8.00 -23.10
N ALA A 270 5.76 -7.08 -22.82
CA ALA A 270 4.42 -7.05 -23.42
C ALA A 270 4.34 -5.90 -24.44
N GLN A 271 4.32 -6.25 -25.72
CA GLN A 271 3.98 -5.33 -26.80
C GLN A 271 2.53 -5.64 -27.22
N PHE A 272 1.60 -4.80 -26.79
CA PHE A 272 0.24 -4.77 -27.37
C PHE A 272 0.34 -4.21 -28.79
N ASP A 273 -0.53 -4.65 -29.70
CA ASP A 273 -0.48 -4.22 -31.10
C ASP A 273 -0.53 -2.68 -31.19
N ALA A 274 0.44 -2.11 -31.92
CA ALA A 274 0.66 -0.67 -32.01
C ALA A 274 -0.55 0.09 -32.61
N GLU A 275 -1.42 -0.59 -33.35
CA GLU A 275 -2.65 -0.02 -33.92
C GLU A 275 -3.60 0.53 -32.83
N ALA A 276 -3.59 -0.03 -31.61
CA ALA A 276 -4.41 0.47 -30.50
C ALA A 276 -3.79 1.70 -29.79
N GLN A 277 -2.53 2.04 -30.03
CA GLN A 277 -1.79 3.09 -29.31
C GLN A 277 -1.79 4.46 -30.02
N SER A 278 -2.38 4.56 -31.21
CA SER A 278 -2.41 5.81 -31.99
C SER A 278 -3.47 6.81 -31.52
N THR A 279 -4.23 6.52 -30.46
CA THR A 279 -5.07 7.54 -29.81
C THR A 279 -4.15 8.64 -29.27
N GLN A 280 -4.00 9.72 -30.04
CA GLN A 280 -3.32 10.94 -29.62
C GLN A 280 -3.84 11.31 -28.24
N TYR A 281 -2.98 11.18 -27.22
CA TYR A 281 -3.34 11.60 -25.86
C TYR A 281 -3.74 13.06 -25.90
N SER A 282 -4.96 13.36 -25.46
CA SER A 282 -5.39 14.75 -25.31
C SER A 282 -4.44 15.48 -24.36
N ALA A 283 -4.29 16.80 -24.51
CA ALA A 283 -3.48 17.59 -23.59
C ALA A 283 -3.93 17.40 -22.13
N PHE A 284 -5.23 17.24 -21.92
CA PHE A 284 -5.83 16.90 -20.63
C PHE A 284 -5.42 15.52 -20.13
N GLY A 285 -5.40 14.50 -21.00
CA GLY A 285 -4.92 13.15 -20.65
C GLY A 285 -3.49 13.18 -20.13
N ARG A 286 -2.59 13.88 -20.83
CA ARG A 286 -1.19 14.06 -20.40
C ARG A 286 -1.07 14.83 -19.09
N ALA A 287 -1.85 15.89 -18.90
CA ALA A 287 -1.87 16.66 -17.65
C ALA A 287 -2.28 15.78 -16.47
N ARG A 288 -3.32 14.97 -16.66
CA ARG A 288 -3.81 14.02 -15.65
C ARG A 288 -2.78 12.93 -15.33
N GLU A 289 -2.17 12.33 -16.34
CA GLU A 289 -1.12 11.32 -16.16
C GLU A 289 0.09 11.88 -15.43
N PHE A 290 0.51 13.09 -15.79
CA PHE A 290 1.56 13.79 -15.06
C PHE A 290 1.18 14.04 -13.60
N GLN A 291 -0.03 14.53 -13.33
CA GLN A 291 -0.53 14.71 -11.97
C GLN A 291 -0.61 13.40 -11.18
N LEU A 292 -0.92 12.28 -11.81
CA LEU A 292 -0.94 10.96 -11.18
C LEU A 292 0.48 10.48 -10.88
N ALA A 293 1.40 10.63 -11.82
CA ALA A 293 2.81 10.28 -11.65
C ALA A 293 3.44 11.08 -10.50
N VAL A 294 3.20 12.39 -10.45
CA VAL A 294 3.66 13.26 -9.37
C VAL A 294 3.15 12.74 -8.02
N VAL A 295 1.85 12.45 -7.90
CA VAL A 295 1.30 11.93 -6.63
C VAL A 295 1.88 10.59 -6.25
N PHE A 296 2.07 9.70 -7.22
CA PHE A 296 2.65 8.39 -6.94
C PHE A 296 4.07 8.55 -6.39
N VAL A 297 4.89 9.38 -7.04
CA VAL A 297 6.27 9.65 -6.60
C VAL A 297 6.28 10.35 -5.24
N THR A 298 5.50 11.42 -5.04
CA THR A 298 5.51 12.14 -3.76
C THR A 298 4.99 11.27 -2.62
N THR A 299 3.99 10.43 -2.85
CA THR A 299 3.46 9.51 -1.82
C THR A 299 4.48 8.42 -1.50
N LEU A 300 5.11 7.81 -2.52
CA LEU A 300 6.12 6.77 -2.31
C LEU A 300 7.32 7.32 -1.53
N THR A 301 7.81 8.50 -1.90
CA THR A 301 8.92 9.13 -1.20
C THR A 301 8.53 9.57 0.21
N ALA A 302 7.29 10.05 0.43
CA ALA A 302 6.79 10.36 1.77
C ALA A 302 6.72 9.11 2.67
N ILE A 303 6.26 7.97 2.14
CA ILE A 303 6.26 6.68 2.85
C ILE A 303 7.69 6.24 3.17
N LEU A 304 8.63 6.41 2.24
CA LEU A 304 10.03 6.07 2.47
C LEU A 304 10.65 6.97 3.56
N VAL A 305 10.42 8.28 3.51
CA VAL A 305 10.87 9.23 4.55
C VAL A 305 10.29 8.82 5.89
N PHE A 306 9.00 8.51 5.93
CA PHE A 306 8.36 8.03 7.15
C PHE A 306 9.03 6.76 7.69
N TYR A 307 9.21 5.75 6.84
CA TYR A 307 9.87 4.50 7.21
C TYR A 307 11.29 4.72 7.75
N ILE A 308 12.09 5.57 7.08
CA ILE A 308 13.44 5.91 7.55
C ILE A 308 13.38 6.59 8.92
N THR A 309 12.46 7.54 9.11
CA THR A 309 12.30 8.20 10.42
C THR A 309 11.86 7.24 11.53
N GLN A 310 11.07 6.21 11.21
CA GLN A 310 10.67 5.19 12.18
C GLN A 310 11.82 4.25 12.52
N VAL A 311 12.52 3.71 11.52
CA VAL A 311 13.64 2.78 11.74
C VAL A 311 14.80 3.46 12.49
N SER A 312 15.13 4.71 12.14
CA SER A 312 16.14 5.47 12.88
C SER A 312 15.74 5.68 14.34
N TRP A 313 14.44 5.78 14.62
CA TRP A 313 13.93 6.00 15.98
C TRP A 313 13.90 4.70 16.80
N GLU A 314 13.45 3.59 16.22
CA GLU A 314 13.47 2.27 16.87
C GLU A 314 14.89 1.86 17.27
N HIS A 315 15.90 2.21 16.47
CA HIS A 315 17.29 1.90 16.78
C HIS A 315 17.84 2.66 18.01
N ASP A 316 17.35 3.88 18.26
CA ASP A 316 17.77 4.65 19.45
C ASP A 316 17.06 4.15 20.72
N ILE A 317 15.82 3.64 20.61
CA ILE A 317 15.06 3.12 21.77
C ILE A 317 15.66 1.81 22.32
N GLU A 318 16.16 0.91 21.47
CA GLU A 318 16.79 -0.35 21.94
C GLU A 318 17.99 -0.12 22.87
N SER A 319 18.56 1.10 22.91
CA SER A 319 19.68 1.44 23.79
C SER A 319 19.28 1.80 25.23
N ASP A 320 18.01 2.16 25.47
CA ASP A 320 17.48 2.52 26.79
C ASP A 320 16.36 1.53 27.19
N ALA A 321 16.74 0.52 27.98
CA ALA A 321 15.91 -0.61 28.45
C ALA A 321 14.73 -0.25 29.39
N TRP A 322 14.06 0.88 29.17
CA TRP A 322 13.08 1.47 30.09
C TRP A 322 11.69 1.75 29.49
N ASP A 323 11.41 1.34 28.25
CA ASP A 323 10.41 2.03 27.40
C ASP A 323 9.24 1.18 26.89
N SER A 324 8.27 0.90 27.77
CA SER A 324 6.91 0.48 27.35
C SER A 324 5.78 1.39 27.86
N VAL A 325 6.09 2.61 28.31
CA VAL A 325 5.05 3.57 28.71
C VAL A 325 4.42 4.21 27.47
N ALA A 326 3.17 3.85 27.17
CA ALA A 326 2.38 4.47 26.12
C ALA A 326 2.43 6.01 26.22
N GLY A 327 2.68 6.67 25.08
CA GLY A 327 2.74 8.13 24.97
C GLY A 327 4.13 8.76 25.19
N ARG A 328 5.14 8.04 25.70
CA ARG A 328 6.52 8.58 25.78
C ARG A 328 7.05 9.04 24.43
N ASN A 329 6.74 8.28 23.38
CA ASN A 329 7.14 8.56 22.01
C ASN A 329 6.15 9.46 21.24
N ALA A 330 5.14 10.05 21.92
CA ALA A 330 4.12 10.83 21.24
C ALA A 330 4.71 12.04 20.50
N GLU A 331 5.53 12.84 21.16
CA GLU A 331 6.16 14.03 20.58
C GLU A 331 7.02 13.74 19.32
N PRO A 332 7.99 12.81 19.35
CA PRO A 332 8.80 12.51 18.17
C PRO A 332 7.99 11.89 17.03
N ILE A 333 6.98 11.07 17.35
CA ILE A 333 6.05 10.54 16.34
C ILE A 333 5.27 11.68 15.68
N MET A 334 4.76 12.65 16.46
CA MET A 334 4.07 13.82 15.90
C MET A 334 4.98 14.67 15.01
N LEU A 335 6.23 14.87 15.42
CA LEU A 335 7.23 15.62 14.63
C LEU A 335 7.63 14.87 13.35
N SER A 336 7.75 13.54 13.39
CA SER A 336 8.02 12.74 12.18
C SER A 336 6.83 12.80 11.20
N MET A 337 5.59 12.68 11.69
CA MET A 337 4.39 12.89 10.89
C MET A 337 4.35 14.28 10.26
N MET A 338 4.64 15.32 11.04
CA MET A 338 4.75 16.70 10.52
C MET A 338 5.76 16.77 9.38
N THR A 339 6.95 16.18 9.57
CA THR A 339 8.03 16.18 8.57
C THR A 339 7.59 15.51 7.27
N VAL A 340 6.91 14.36 7.36
CA VAL A 340 6.39 13.61 6.20
C VAL A 340 5.35 14.44 5.43
N VAL A 341 4.42 15.09 6.15
CA VAL A 341 3.40 15.97 5.54
C VAL A 341 4.06 17.16 4.86
N LEU A 342 4.97 17.84 5.54
CA LEU A 342 5.70 18.99 4.99
C LEU A 342 6.49 18.60 3.75
N PHE A 343 7.17 17.45 3.78
CA PHE A 343 7.88 16.92 2.62
C PHE A 343 6.92 16.68 1.44
N TYR A 344 5.77 16.04 1.69
CA TYR A 344 4.78 15.78 0.65
C TYR A 344 4.23 17.08 0.04
N LEU A 345 3.90 18.07 0.88
CA LEU A 345 3.41 19.38 0.42
C LEU A 345 4.48 20.15 -0.36
N ALA A 346 5.72 20.16 0.14
CA ALA A 346 6.85 20.82 -0.52
C ALA A 346 7.17 20.18 -1.86
N ALA A 347 7.19 18.85 -1.95
CA ALA A 347 7.42 18.13 -3.20
C ALA A 347 6.30 18.43 -4.22
N GLY A 348 5.04 18.40 -3.78
CA GLY A 348 3.90 18.78 -4.62
C GLY A 348 3.98 20.23 -5.13
N ALA A 349 4.34 21.16 -4.25
CA ALA A 349 4.56 22.56 -4.62
C ALA A 349 5.73 22.74 -5.59
N GLY A 350 6.83 22.00 -5.39
CA GLY A 350 8.00 21.97 -6.28
C GLY A 350 7.65 21.48 -7.68
N PHE A 351 6.83 20.44 -7.81
CA PHE A 351 6.32 20.00 -9.11
C PHE A 351 5.41 21.03 -9.77
N ALA A 352 4.54 21.69 -9.00
CA ALA A 352 3.71 22.79 -9.52
C ALA A 352 4.57 23.99 -9.97
N LEU A 353 5.67 24.28 -9.25
CA LEU A 353 6.65 25.29 -9.65
C LEU A 353 7.35 24.91 -10.94
N TYR A 354 7.82 23.67 -11.06
CA TYR A 354 8.41 23.16 -12.30
C TYR A 354 7.44 23.32 -13.49
N ALA A 355 6.17 22.93 -13.30
CA ALA A 355 5.14 23.07 -14.32
C ALA A 355 4.88 24.55 -14.68
N HIS A 356 4.78 25.43 -13.68
CA HIS A 356 4.66 26.87 -13.87
C HIS A 356 5.85 27.43 -14.65
N LEU A 357 7.07 26.98 -14.33
CA LEU A 357 8.28 27.41 -15.01
C LEU A 357 8.28 26.94 -16.48
N ARG A 358 7.78 25.75 -16.77
CA ARG A 358 7.67 25.21 -18.14
C ARG A 358 6.52 25.80 -18.95
N ALA A 359 5.56 26.49 -18.33
CA ALA A 359 4.38 27.01 -19.02
C ALA A 359 4.66 28.13 -20.05
N GLY A 360 5.86 28.73 -20.05
CA GLY A 360 6.26 29.70 -21.06
C GLY A 360 5.25 30.83 -21.26
N LYS A 361 4.75 31.02 -22.50
CA LYS A 361 3.74 32.03 -22.84
C LYS A 361 2.39 31.83 -22.13
N SER A 362 2.05 30.60 -21.73
CA SER A 362 0.82 30.31 -20.98
C SER A 362 0.83 30.94 -19.58
N ARG A 363 1.98 31.43 -19.07
CA ARG A 363 2.04 32.15 -17.78
C ARG A 363 1.29 33.48 -17.79
N ALA A 364 1.14 34.10 -18.96
CA ALA A 364 0.46 35.38 -19.11
C ALA A 364 -1.07 35.24 -19.24
N LEU A 365 -1.59 34.03 -19.39
CA LEU A 365 -3.02 33.78 -19.47
C LEU A 365 -3.68 33.96 -18.09
N PRO A 366 -4.92 34.47 -18.05
CA PRO A 366 -5.68 34.56 -16.80
C PRO A 366 -5.86 33.17 -16.20
N ARG A 367 -5.58 33.06 -14.90
CA ARG A 367 -5.61 31.78 -14.18
C ARG A 367 -7.05 31.50 -13.79
N MET A 368 -7.63 30.46 -14.38
CA MET A 368 -8.99 30.06 -14.06
C MET A 368 -8.95 29.14 -12.84
N SER A 369 -9.56 29.59 -11.74
CA SER A 369 -9.71 28.77 -10.53
C SER A 369 -11.12 28.91 -9.97
N ARG A 370 -11.66 27.80 -9.48
CA ARG A 370 -12.92 27.76 -8.76
C ARG A 370 -12.68 27.01 -7.46
N PRO A 371 -13.17 27.49 -6.30
CA PRO A 371 -13.05 26.77 -5.05
C PRO A 371 -13.70 25.38 -5.15
N LEU A 372 -13.29 24.47 -4.28
CA LEU A 372 -13.98 23.20 -4.11
C LEU A 372 -15.43 23.43 -3.61
N PRO A 373 -16.32 22.44 -3.77
CA PRO A 373 -17.62 22.49 -3.13
C PRO A 373 -17.50 22.68 -1.61
N ALA A 374 -18.34 23.53 -1.01
CA ALA A 374 -18.26 23.89 0.41
C ALA A 374 -18.27 22.68 1.36
N TYR A 375 -19.02 21.64 1.02
CA TYR A 375 -19.10 20.41 1.84
C TYR A 375 -17.74 19.70 1.97
N VAL A 376 -16.84 19.82 0.99
CA VAL A 376 -15.51 19.20 1.03
C VAL A 376 -14.67 19.83 2.14
N TYR A 377 -14.69 21.16 2.25
CA TYR A 377 -14.00 21.87 3.33
C TYR A 377 -14.64 21.56 4.69
N ALA A 378 -15.97 21.46 4.76
CA ALA A 378 -16.65 21.11 6.00
C ALA A 378 -16.24 19.71 6.50
N VAL A 379 -16.23 18.71 5.60
CA VAL A 379 -15.80 17.34 5.95
C VAL A 379 -14.33 17.31 6.35
N ALA A 380 -13.43 17.95 5.59
CA ALA A 380 -12.02 18.02 5.93
C ALA A 380 -11.79 18.74 7.28
N GLY A 381 -12.56 19.79 7.56
CA GLY A 381 -12.58 20.50 8.84
C GLY A 381 -12.97 19.59 9.99
N ILE A 382 -14.12 18.90 9.89
CA ILE A 382 -14.60 17.96 10.93
C ILE A 382 -13.58 16.86 11.21
N VAL A 383 -13.02 16.25 10.16
CA VAL A 383 -11.99 15.20 10.28
C VAL A 383 -10.74 15.75 10.98
N SER A 384 -10.28 16.93 10.57
CA SER A 384 -9.09 17.56 11.17
C SER A 384 -9.35 17.95 12.62
N THR A 385 -10.52 18.50 12.96
CA THR A 385 -10.90 18.82 14.34
C THR A 385 -10.96 17.58 15.21
N CYS A 386 -11.46 16.45 14.68
CA CYS A 386 -11.45 15.17 15.40
C CYS A 386 -10.02 14.69 15.69
N GLY A 387 -9.13 14.73 14.69
CA GLY A 387 -7.71 14.40 14.88
C GLY A 387 -7.01 15.32 15.88
N ILE A 388 -7.25 16.64 15.78
CA ILE A 388 -6.74 17.63 16.73
C ILE A 388 -7.22 17.34 18.15
N TYR A 389 -8.52 17.07 18.33
CA TYR A 389 -9.07 16.74 19.63
C TYR A 389 -8.39 15.51 20.23
N LEU A 390 -8.21 14.44 19.45
CA LEU A 390 -7.52 13.22 19.89
C LEU A 390 -6.02 13.45 20.17
N ALA A 391 -5.38 14.43 19.53
CA ALA A 391 -3.99 14.76 19.79
C ALA A 391 -3.78 15.40 21.18
N PHE A 392 -4.73 16.22 21.63
CA PHE A 392 -4.71 16.87 22.94
C PHE A 392 -5.36 16.02 24.04
N PHE A 393 -6.37 15.24 23.68
CA PHE A 393 -7.18 14.43 24.60
C PHE A 393 -7.25 13.00 24.07
N PRO A 394 -6.14 12.24 24.14
CA PRO A 394 -6.14 10.85 23.72
C PRO A 394 -7.19 10.07 24.51
N TRP A 395 -8.08 9.40 23.79
CA TRP A 395 -9.12 8.57 24.38
C TRP A 395 -8.49 7.27 24.87
N GLN A 396 -8.11 7.19 26.14
CA GLN A 396 -7.82 5.92 26.80
C GLN A 396 -8.52 5.82 28.16
N SER A 397 -8.83 4.57 28.53
CA SER A 397 -9.49 4.18 29.78
C SER A 397 -8.69 4.64 30.99
N ALA A 398 -9.38 4.96 32.08
CA ALA A 398 -8.86 5.53 33.33
C ALA A 398 -7.69 4.79 34.02
N ASP A 399 -7.24 3.65 33.48
CA ASP A 399 -6.26 2.73 34.07
C ASP A 399 -4.85 2.81 33.45
N SER A 400 -4.64 3.57 32.36
CA SER A 400 -3.32 3.67 31.71
C SER A 400 -2.54 4.90 32.18
N HIS A 401 -1.34 4.70 32.72
CA HIS A 401 -0.35 5.75 33.03
C HIS A 401 0.26 6.36 31.75
N LEU A 402 -0.58 6.93 30.88
CA LEU A 402 -0.16 7.59 29.65
C LEU A 402 0.66 8.85 29.97
N LEU A 403 1.87 8.92 29.44
CA LEU A 403 2.62 10.17 29.40
C LEU A 403 2.01 11.02 28.29
N MET A 404 1.27 12.05 28.67
CA MET A 404 0.74 13.02 27.71
C MET A 404 1.89 13.85 27.14
N ALA A 405 1.89 14.04 25.82
CA ALA A 405 2.78 15.01 25.19
C ALA A 405 2.54 16.39 25.80
N SER A 406 3.60 17.20 25.91
CA SER A 406 3.45 18.60 26.27
C SER A 406 2.51 19.28 25.27
N ALA A 407 1.53 20.07 25.74
CA ALA A 407 0.52 20.68 24.87
C ALA A 407 1.12 21.58 23.76
N GLU A 408 2.37 22.02 23.94
CA GLU A 408 3.12 22.86 23.00
C GLU A 408 3.45 22.12 21.71
N ILE A 409 3.84 20.84 21.77
CA ILE A 409 4.26 20.08 20.59
C ILE A 409 3.09 19.78 19.64
N PRO A 410 1.94 19.22 20.08
CA PRO A 410 0.77 19.07 19.23
C PRO A 410 0.32 20.41 18.64
N ALA A 411 0.31 21.49 19.44
CA ALA A 411 -0.08 22.82 18.96
C ALA A 411 0.82 23.31 17.82
N LEU A 412 2.14 23.21 17.99
CA LEU A 412 3.13 23.58 16.98
C LEU A 412 2.96 22.76 15.70
N VAL A 413 2.84 21.44 15.83
CA VAL A 413 2.68 20.52 14.71
C VAL A 413 1.40 20.81 13.91
N ILE A 414 0.27 20.95 14.61
CA ILE A 414 -1.04 21.23 14.00
C ILE A 414 -1.01 22.57 13.27
N LEU A 415 -0.51 23.63 13.93
CA LEU A 415 -0.41 24.96 13.33
C LEU A 415 0.46 24.93 12.06
N THR A 416 1.60 24.26 12.12
CA THR A 416 2.53 24.13 11.00
C THR A 416 1.89 23.41 9.81
N ILE A 417 1.18 22.29 10.06
CA ILE A 417 0.46 21.56 9.01
C ILE A 417 -0.64 22.42 8.38
N ILE A 418 -1.42 23.16 9.17
CA ILE A 418 -2.48 24.04 8.66
C ILE A 418 -1.89 25.15 7.79
N LEU A 419 -0.86 25.86 8.27
CA LEU A 419 -0.21 26.94 7.53
C LEU A 419 0.42 26.45 6.22
N ALA A 420 1.14 25.33 6.26
CA ALA A 420 1.73 24.72 5.07
C ALA A 420 0.65 24.28 4.06
N SER A 421 -0.48 23.75 4.54
CA SER A 421 -1.60 23.37 3.68
C SER A 421 -2.23 24.58 3.00
N LEU A 422 -2.45 25.67 3.74
CA LEU A 422 -2.99 26.92 3.18
C LEU A 422 -2.04 27.51 2.13
N ALA A 423 -0.74 27.52 2.41
CA ALA A 423 0.28 27.97 1.45
C ALA A 423 0.29 27.11 0.17
N ALA A 424 0.23 25.78 0.32
CA ALA A 424 0.17 24.86 -0.81
C ALA A 424 -1.12 25.02 -1.64
N ILE A 425 -2.27 25.24 -1.00
CA ILE A 425 -3.55 25.49 -1.68
C ILE A 425 -3.49 26.81 -2.45
N TRP A 426 -3.00 27.87 -1.80
CA TRP A 426 -2.79 29.16 -2.45
C TRP A 426 -1.87 29.02 -3.66
N TRP A 427 -0.78 28.27 -3.54
CA TRP A 427 0.15 28.01 -4.64
C TRP A 427 -0.50 27.22 -5.78
N ALA A 428 -1.23 26.14 -5.47
CA ALA A 428 -1.94 25.33 -6.47
C ALA A 428 -2.99 26.12 -7.26
N ARG A 429 -3.61 27.14 -6.65
CA ARG A 429 -4.55 28.05 -7.32
C ARG A 429 -3.86 29.08 -8.21
N ASN A 430 -2.61 29.44 -7.90
CA ASN A 430 -1.88 30.51 -8.57
C ASN A 430 -0.79 30.03 -9.55
N CYS A 431 -0.41 28.74 -9.54
CA CYS A 431 0.59 28.23 -10.48
C CYS A 431 0.04 28.20 -11.92
N ALA A 432 0.92 28.26 -12.92
CA ALA A 432 0.49 28.21 -14.33
C ALA A 432 0.54 26.76 -14.82
N VAL A 433 -0.41 26.40 -15.68
CA VAL A 433 -0.57 25.04 -16.18
C VAL A 433 0.03 24.98 -17.59
N PRO A 434 1.07 24.16 -17.85
CA PRO A 434 1.78 24.16 -19.13
C PRO A 434 1.01 23.49 -20.28
N TRP A 435 -0.11 22.83 -19.99
CA TRP A 435 -0.90 22.10 -20.99
C TRP A 435 -1.93 23.00 -21.66
N LYS A 436 -2.13 22.84 -22.97
CA LYS A 436 -3.22 23.48 -23.73
C LYS A 436 -4.55 22.78 -23.42
N ILE A 437 -5.14 23.11 -22.29
CA ILE A 437 -6.42 22.54 -21.81
C ILE A 437 -7.48 23.63 -21.75
N ASN A 438 -8.75 23.22 -21.80
CA ASN A 438 -9.87 24.16 -21.69
C ASN A 438 -10.02 24.67 -20.26
N GLU A 439 -10.71 25.80 -20.07
CA GLU A 439 -10.96 26.41 -18.74
C GLU A 439 -11.55 25.41 -17.72
N ARG A 440 -12.54 24.60 -18.13
CA ARG A 440 -13.15 23.59 -17.25
C ARG A 440 -12.17 22.49 -16.82
N GLU A 441 -11.27 22.11 -17.72
CA GLU A 441 -10.24 21.10 -17.47
C GLU A 441 -9.17 21.64 -16.53
N GLU A 442 -8.79 22.91 -16.68
CA GLU A 442 -7.86 23.59 -15.79
C GLU A 442 -8.44 23.74 -14.37
N ILE A 443 -9.68 24.20 -14.25
CA ILE A 443 -10.39 24.29 -12.97
C ILE A 443 -10.40 22.92 -12.27
N TRP A 444 -10.77 21.86 -13.00
CA TRP A 444 -10.79 20.50 -12.46
C TRP A 444 -9.39 20.06 -11.99
N CYS A 445 -8.35 20.26 -12.79
CA CYS A 445 -6.98 19.93 -12.42
C CYS A 445 -6.52 20.64 -11.13
N ARG A 446 -6.91 21.89 -10.93
CA ARG A 446 -6.60 22.66 -9.69
C ARG A 446 -7.40 22.15 -8.50
N GLN A 447 -8.69 21.89 -8.67
CA GLN A 447 -9.53 21.30 -7.63
C GLN A 447 -9.01 19.93 -7.18
N VAL A 448 -8.51 19.12 -8.12
CA VAL A 448 -7.86 17.83 -7.80
C VAL A 448 -6.61 18.04 -6.94
N MET A 449 -5.75 19.02 -7.25
CA MET A 449 -4.59 19.33 -6.42
C MET A 449 -5.00 19.82 -5.03
N GLU A 450 -6.01 20.69 -4.95
CA GLU A 450 -6.51 21.22 -3.69
C GLU A 450 -7.11 20.13 -2.79
N LEU A 451 -7.95 19.25 -3.35
CA LEU A 451 -8.53 18.11 -2.65
C LEU A 451 -7.43 17.16 -2.14
N ARG A 452 -6.34 17.00 -2.90
CA ARG A 452 -5.20 16.18 -2.49
C ARG A 452 -4.45 16.77 -1.30
N ILE A 453 -4.28 18.09 -1.26
CA ILE A 453 -3.67 18.76 -0.11
C ILE A 453 -4.55 18.56 1.12
N LEU A 454 -5.84 18.86 1.01
CA LEU A 454 -6.79 18.71 2.12
C LEU A 454 -6.85 17.27 2.66
N ARG A 455 -7.01 16.27 1.78
CA ARG A 455 -7.10 14.87 2.24
C ARG A 455 -5.83 14.39 2.91
N THR A 456 -4.65 14.77 2.41
CA THR A 456 -3.37 14.33 3.00
C THR A 456 -3.17 14.95 4.37
N SER A 457 -3.42 16.26 4.51
CA SER A 457 -3.29 16.95 5.79
C SER A 457 -4.32 16.46 6.81
N SER A 458 -5.59 16.29 6.42
CA SER A 458 -6.63 15.77 7.32
C SER A 458 -6.39 14.31 7.71
N ALA A 459 -5.92 13.47 6.79
CA ALA A 459 -5.55 12.09 7.10
C ALA A 459 -4.36 12.04 8.07
N ALA A 460 -3.34 12.86 7.88
CA ALA A 460 -2.20 12.91 8.78
C ALA A 460 -2.59 13.39 10.19
N LEU A 461 -3.42 14.43 10.29
CA LEU A 461 -3.94 14.91 11.58
C LEU A 461 -4.77 13.85 12.32
N LEU A 462 -5.46 12.98 11.58
CA LEU A 462 -6.25 11.89 12.17
C LEU A 462 -5.40 10.65 12.51
N ALA A 463 -4.38 10.34 11.71
CA ALA A 463 -3.46 9.23 11.92
C ALA A 463 -2.48 9.49 13.07
N MET A 464 -2.07 10.74 13.24
CA MET A 464 -1.03 11.17 14.17
C MET A 464 -1.32 10.75 15.63
N PRO A 465 -2.51 11.00 16.21
CA PRO A 465 -2.84 10.52 17.55
C PRO A 465 -2.80 9.00 17.68
N SER A 466 -3.20 8.25 16.64
CA SER A 466 -3.19 6.79 16.68
C SER A 466 -1.78 6.23 16.77
N TRP A 467 -0.81 6.83 16.08
CA TRP A 467 0.59 6.42 16.24
C TRP A 467 1.18 6.93 17.55
N ALA A 468 0.92 8.19 17.90
CA ALA A 468 1.54 8.83 19.06
C ALA A 468 1.12 8.19 20.39
N TYR A 469 -0.12 7.75 20.51
CA TYR A 469 -0.72 7.26 21.76
C TYR A 469 -1.30 5.84 21.67
N ASP A 470 -1.05 5.12 20.57
CA ASP A 470 -1.62 3.79 20.33
C ASP A 470 -3.14 3.74 20.57
N LEU A 471 -3.89 4.65 19.93
CA LEU A 471 -5.37 4.74 20.08
C LEU A 471 -6.13 3.60 19.37
N GLY A 472 -5.43 2.52 19.02
CA GLY A 472 -5.97 1.39 18.28
C GLY A 472 -6.21 1.68 16.79
N PRO A 473 -6.85 0.73 16.09
CA PRO A 473 -6.92 0.68 14.63
C PRO A 473 -7.92 1.66 14.01
N VAL A 474 -8.90 2.15 14.77
CA VAL A 474 -10.08 2.82 14.22
C VAL A 474 -9.73 4.19 13.62
N PRO A 475 -9.04 5.10 14.34
CA PRO A 475 -8.69 6.38 13.75
C PRO A 475 -7.64 6.22 12.64
N MET A 476 -6.79 5.19 12.72
CA MET A 476 -5.88 4.80 11.63
C MET A 476 -6.64 4.39 10.36
N ALA A 477 -7.62 3.49 10.50
CA ALA A 477 -8.45 3.07 9.37
C ALA A 477 -9.21 4.26 8.77
N ALA A 478 -9.77 5.13 9.61
CA ALA A 478 -10.43 6.34 9.15
C ALA A 478 -9.47 7.29 8.39
N ALA A 479 -8.24 7.46 8.88
CA ALA A 479 -7.21 8.25 8.21
C ALA A 479 -6.86 7.67 6.83
N VAL A 480 -6.68 6.35 6.73
CA VAL A 480 -6.45 5.65 5.45
C VAL A 480 -7.62 5.85 4.50
N ILE A 481 -8.87 5.73 4.97
CA ILE A 481 -10.05 5.98 4.15
C ILE A 481 -10.02 7.40 3.58
N VAL A 482 -9.78 8.42 4.41
CA VAL A 482 -9.70 9.83 4.00
C VAL A 482 -8.59 10.04 2.96
N LEU A 483 -7.41 9.46 3.18
CA LEU A 483 -6.27 9.55 2.27
C LEU A 483 -6.59 8.93 0.89
N CYS A 484 -7.33 7.82 0.89
CA CYS A 484 -7.67 7.04 -0.30
C CYS A 484 -8.89 7.56 -1.08
N ILE A 485 -9.61 8.59 -0.61
CA ILE A 485 -10.77 9.13 -1.33
C ILE A 485 -10.33 9.62 -2.74
N PRO A 486 -10.91 9.05 -3.82
CA PRO A 486 -10.62 9.50 -5.17
C PRO A 486 -11.24 10.85 -5.46
N ALA A 487 -10.48 11.68 -6.17
CA ALA A 487 -11.02 12.94 -6.68
C ALA A 487 -12.21 12.75 -7.62
N MET A 488 -12.29 11.63 -8.35
CA MET A 488 -13.42 11.37 -9.28
C MET A 488 -14.74 11.04 -8.58
N VAL A 489 -14.74 10.69 -7.29
CA VAL A 489 -15.99 10.51 -6.52
C VAL A 489 -16.53 11.86 -6.04
N VAL A 490 -15.64 12.81 -5.76
CA VAL A 490 -15.99 14.13 -5.21
C VAL A 490 -16.21 15.17 -6.31
N LEU A 491 -15.45 15.09 -7.40
CA LEU A 491 -15.42 16.08 -8.48
C LEU A 491 -15.94 15.47 -9.78
N GLU A 492 -16.91 16.14 -10.39
CA GLU A 492 -17.42 15.78 -11.70
C GLU A 492 -16.32 15.93 -12.76
N GLN A 493 -16.04 14.85 -13.49
CA GLN A 493 -15.00 14.88 -14.52
C GLN A 493 -15.48 15.65 -15.75
N PRO A 494 -14.70 16.62 -16.26
CA PRO A 494 -15.04 17.28 -17.52
C PRO A 494 -15.05 16.27 -18.66
N LYS A 495 -16.07 16.35 -19.52
CA LYS A 495 -16.10 15.58 -20.78
C LYS A 495 -14.94 16.08 -21.65
N ALA A 496 -14.03 15.20 -22.01
CA ALA A 496 -12.95 15.54 -22.94
C ALA A 496 -13.60 16.05 -24.23
N SER A 497 -13.35 17.31 -24.59
CA SER A 497 -13.73 17.81 -25.90
C SER A 497 -12.86 17.08 -26.91
N LEU A 498 -13.47 16.28 -27.78
CA LEU A 498 -12.75 15.77 -28.95
C LEU A 498 -12.22 16.99 -29.72
N PRO A 499 -10.97 16.96 -30.20
CA PRO A 499 -10.47 18.05 -31.03
C PRO A 499 -11.44 18.21 -32.20
N ASN A 500 -11.95 19.41 -32.42
CA ASN A 500 -12.78 19.73 -33.57
C ASN A 500 -11.90 19.62 -34.83
N TRP A 501 -11.73 18.41 -35.34
CA TRP A 501 -11.01 18.12 -36.59
C TRP A 501 -11.78 18.57 -37.84
N GLN A 502 -12.96 19.19 -37.68
CA GLN A 502 -13.80 19.66 -38.79
C GLN A 502 -13.47 21.08 -39.28
N ALA A 503 -12.33 21.67 -38.88
CA ALA A 503 -11.95 23.02 -39.28
C ALA A 503 -10.48 23.15 -39.74
N ALA A 504 -9.92 22.09 -40.34
CA ALA A 504 -8.61 22.12 -40.98
C ALA A 504 -8.73 21.73 -42.46
#